data_AF-A0A3D2RVL3-F1
#
_entry.id   AF-A0A3D2RVL3-F1
#
_cell.length_a   1.000
_cell.length_b   1.000
_cell.length_c   1.000
_cell.angle_alpha   90.00
_cell.angle_beta   90.00
_cell.angle_gamma   90.00
#
_symmetry.space_group_name_H-M   'P 1'
#
loop_
_entity.id
_entity.type
_entity.pdbx_description
1 polymer ?
#
loop_
_entity_poly.entity_id
_entity_poly.type
_entity_poly.pdbx_seq_one_letter_code
_entity_poly.pdbx_strand_id
1 'polypeptide(L)'
;MALRSNTWLIIVALVYICQPQEVQSHVKTLSQYFAIKVVDEETSRGVPLIQLETVNHRKYWTDSNGLVAFHELGLMDQHVFFHVSGHGYEYLKDGFGYQGVKLHTTPGGEAEIEVRRLNLAERLYRITGQGIYNDSLKLGRSITSSLEPFKAQVMGSDSVVSVVYNDHIYWFWGDTNCARYPLGNFHVPGARSKLPIAGGLLPEQGIDFEYFVDDDGFAKETCKMPGEGPTWIDCLMLLGDDHEAKRIFAVYMKVQNWLDIYERGIAEFDVEKKRFQRRMVFPKDQIVVPQGHPFLHQVNGKPYFYFAGAMPWVRVPADVKAILDTASYESYSFLLPSPSSKLPNVHRDANGNLIFSWRKDVPWPNREMIQQLIKDKAITEKEAPNLLTDIESGKLVVTHHGSVYWNAYRNQWIMITTQSSGTSYLGEIWYSEAIRPEGPWAYGRKIITHNQYSFYNPKHHPVFDQQNGKVIYLEGTYTKTFSGNDYPTPGYDYNQIMYRLDLSQQELNLPQPVYRVNSTSKDNHWQVGALVDDTKAKLLFFVLVRSHPGTRAVKLGDTTIHVNISASKNDESLTIPLWKLEAKKGWQVGDIDSVQNKHLVGYVWPIPSHVAP
;
A
#
# COMPACT_ATOMS: atom_id res chain seq x y z
N MET A 1 -92.23 -24.70 -10.72
CA MET A 1 -91.59 -24.63 -9.38
C MET A 1 -90.56 -25.73 -9.35
N ALA A 2 -89.24 -25.56 -9.29
CA ALA A 2 -88.32 -24.47 -8.95
C ALA A 2 -87.24 -24.41 -10.06
N LEU A 3 -86.85 -23.30 -10.70
CA LEU A 3 -86.33 -22.00 -10.27
C LEU A 3 -85.12 -22.04 -9.32
N ARG A 4 -84.02 -21.49 -9.86
CA ARG A 4 -82.84 -20.88 -9.22
C ARG A 4 -81.68 -21.84 -8.88
N SER A 5 -80.64 -21.84 -9.72
CA SER A 5 -79.25 -21.86 -9.21
C SER A 5 -78.14 -21.57 -10.23
N ASN A 6 -78.37 -21.57 -11.55
CA ASN A 6 -77.22 -21.64 -12.49
C ASN A 6 -76.90 -20.38 -13.31
N THR A 7 -77.62 -19.27 -13.11
CA THR A 7 -77.39 -18.04 -13.90
C THR A 7 -76.51 -16.99 -13.21
N TRP A 8 -76.12 -17.19 -11.95
CA TRP A 8 -75.23 -16.26 -11.21
C TRP A 8 -73.73 -16.58 -11.32
N LEU A 9 -73.36 -17.79 -11.73
CA LEU A 9 -71.96 -18.21 -11.81
C LEU A 9 -71.25 -17.82 -13.12
N ILE A 10 -71.99 -17.49 -14.18
CA ILE A 10 -71.39 -17.12 -15.48
C ILE A 10 -71.18 -15.60 -15.60
N ILE A 11 -71.96 -14.77 -14.89
CA ILE A 11 -71.79 -13.30 -14.93
C ILE A 11 -70.64 -12.85 -14.00
N VAL A 12 -70.34 -13.58 -12.93
CA VAL A 12 -69.18 -13.26 -12.05
C VAL A 12 -67.85 -13.68 -12.69
N ALA A 13 -67.84 -14.67 -13.58
CA ALA A 13 -66.63 -15.09 -14.30
C ALA A 13 -66.23 -14.14 -15.46
N LEU A 14 -67.17 -13.35 -15.99
CA LEU A 14 -66.90 -12.39 -17.08
C LEU A 14 -66.56 -10.98 -16.60
N VAL A 15 -66.82 -10.64 -15.33
CA VAL A 15 -66.43 -9.34 -14.74
C VAL A 15 -65.00 -9.37 -14.15
N TYR A 16 -64.41 -10.55 -13.94
CA TYR A 16 -63.01 -10.68 -13.50
C TYR A 16 -61.97 -10.66 -14.62
N ILE A 17 -62.37 -10.56 -15.90
CA ILE A 17 -61.45 -10.56 -17.06
C ILE A 17 -61.23 -9.15 -17.64
N CYS A 18 -61.89 -8.12 -17.10
CA CYS A 18 -61.64 -6.71 -17.47
C CYS A 18 -61.15 -5.88 -16.27
N GLN A 19 -60.16 -6.37 -15.53
CA GLN A 19 -59.27 -5.41 -14.88
C GLN A 19 -58.44 -4.75 -15.98
N PRO A 20 -58.43 -3.41 -16.10
CA PRO A 20 -57.43 -2.78 -16.93
C PRO A 20 -56.09 -3.28 -16.40
N GLN A 21 -55.33 -4.01 -17.22
CA GLN A 21 -53.90 -4.05 -17.03
C GLN A 21 -53.49 -2.59 -16.99
N GLU A 22 -53.12 -2.10 -15.81
CA GLU A 22 -52.19 -0.99 -15.73
C GLU A 22 -50.98 -1.47 -16.52
N VAL A 23 -50.99 -1.14 -17.80
CA VAL A 23 -49.77 -0.97 -18.56
C VAL A 23 -49.07 0.12 -17.77
N GLN A 24 -48.21 -0.29 -16.83
CA GLN A 24 -47.11 0.54 -16.39
C GLN A 24 -46.32 0.81 -17.68
N SER A 25 -46.76 1.82 -18.40
CA SER A 25 -45.88 2.53 -19.30
C SER A 25 -44.75 2.96 -18.39
N HIS A 26 -43.61 2.27 -18.50
CA HIS A 26 -42.34 2.88 -18.15
C HIS A 26 -42.22 4.10 -19.06
N VAL A 27 -42.85 5.21 -18.65
CA VAL A 27 -42.45 6.53 -19.09
C VAL A 27 -40.98 6.55 -18.71
N LYS A 28 -40.13 6.41 -19.72
CA LYS A 28 -38.69 6.50 -19.57
C LYS A 28 -38.46 7.92 -19.10
N THR A 29 -38.45 8.14 -17.79
CA THR A 29 -38.20 9.45 -17.20
C THR A 29 -36.85 9.86 -17.76
N LEU A 30 -36.84 10.87 -18.63
CA LEU A 30 -35.60 11.40 -19.18
C LEU A 30 -34.74 11.79 -17.98
N SER A 31 -33.57 11.15 -17.86
CA SER A 31 -32.64 11.46 -16.80
C SER A 31 -32.33 12.96 -16.86
N GLN A 32 -32.47 13.67 -15.74
CA GLN A 32 -32.07 15.07 -15.65
C GLN A 32 -30.56 15.25 -15.74
N TYR A 33 -29.79 14.16 -15.59
CA TYR A 33 -28.33 14.16 -15.61
C TYR A 33 -27.78 13.91 -17.01
N PHE A 34 -26.68 14.58 -17.33
CA PHE A 34 -25.73 14.20 -18.38
C PHE A 34 -24.61 13.36 -17.75
N ALA A 35 -24.34 12.19 -18.30
CA ALA A 35 -23.29 11.31 -17.79
C ALA A 35 -21.92 11.72 -18.34
N ILE A 36 -20.96 11.98 -17.46
CA ILE A 36 -19.55 12.12 -17.86
C ILE A 36 -18.80 10.91 -17.30
N LYS A 37 -18.25 10.09 -18.19
CA LYS A 37 -17.45 8.93 -17.83
C LYS A 37 -15.99 9.22 -18.11
N VAL A 38 -15.13 9.13 -17.11
CA VAL A 38 -13.68 9.25 -17.27
C VAL A 38 -13.07 7.86 -17.19
N VAL A 39 -12.30 7.48 -18.21
CA VAL A 39 -11.68 6.17 -18.32
C VAL A 39 -10.17 6.28 -18.48
N ASP A 40 -9.48 5.26 -17.99
CA ASP A 40 -8.07 5.05 -18.18
C ASP A 40 -7.80 4.62 -19.63
N GLU A 41 -6.94 5.35 -20.35
CA GLU A 41 -6.66 5.12 -21.77
C GLU A 41 -6.18 3.69 -22.08
N GLU A 42 -5.40 3.07 -21.18
CA GLU A 42 -4.85 1.72 -21.40
C GLU A 42 -5.86 0.60 -21.12
N THR A 43 -6.73 0.79 -20.13
CA THR A 43 -7.56 -0.30 -19.58
C THR A 43 -9.05 -0.11 -19.83
N SER A 44 -9.45 1.08 -20.29
CA SER A 44 -10.85 1.54 -20.41
C SER A 44 -11.65 1.46 -19.10
N ARG A 45 -10.99 1.24 -17.97
CA ARG A 45 -11.61 1.22 -16.64
C ARG A 45 -11.99 2.64 -16.25
N GLY A 46 -13.16 2.80 -15.63
CA GLY A 46 -13.54 4.05 -15.00
C GLY A 46 -12.54 4.48 -13.92
N VAL A 47 -12.07 5.72 -13.98
CA VAL A 47 -11.04 6.22 -13.06
C VAL A 47 -11.69 7.03 -11.94
N PRO A 48 -11.68 6.56 -10.67
CA PRO A 48 -12.14 7.37 -9.54
C PRO A 48 -11.28 8.60 -9.33
N LEU A 49 -11.81 9.58 -8.60
CA LEU A 49 -11.06 10.73 -8.08
C LEU A 49 -10.44 11.62 -9.20
N ILE A 50 -11.03 11.64 -10.39
CA ILE A 50 -10.73 12.64 -11.41
C ILE A 50 -11.59 13.87 -11.15
N GLN A 51 -10.95 15.03 -11.01
CA GLN A 51 -11.62 16.31 -10.89
C GLN A 51 -12.01 16.83 -12.27
N LEU A 52 -13.28 17.21 -12.41
CA LEU A 52 -13.80 18.00 -13.50
C LEU A 52 -14.17 19.38 -12.97
N GLU A 53 -13.57 20.43 -13.51
CA GLU A 53 -13.81 21.82 -13.07
C GLU A 53 -14.31 22.69 -14.23
N THR A 54 -15.45 23.35 -14.06
CA THR A 54 -15.97 24.30 -15.05
C THR A 54 -15.21 25.62 -15.01
N VAL A 55 -15.36 26.46 -16.04
CA VAL A 55 -14.70 27.78 -16.12
C VAL A 55 -15.09 28.77 -15.01
N ASN A 56 -16.19 28.53 -14.31
CA ASN A 56 -16.62 29.27 -13.11
C ASN A 56 -16.35 28.50 -11.80
N HIS A 57 -15.37 27.57 -11.82
CA HIS A 57 -14.82 26.88 -10.66
C HIS A 57 -15.77 25.92 -9.92
N ARG A 58 -16.83 25.42 -10.58
CA ARG A 58 -17.60 24.30 -10.01
C ARG A 58 -16.83 23.02 -10.23
N LYS A 59 -16.61 22.28 -9.14
CA LYS A 59 -15.79 21.07 -9.14
C LYS A 59 -16.64 19.83 -8.89
N TYR A 60 -16.36 18.80 -9.65
CA TYR A 60 -16.97 17.47 -9.55
C TYR A 60 -15.84 16.44 -9.50
N TRP A 61 -16.06 15.34 -8.80
CA TRP A 61 -15.11 14.23 -8.75
C TRP A 61 -15.80 12.96 -9.19
N THR A 62 -15.15 12.20 -10.05
CA THR A 62 -15.66 10.90 -10.48
C THR A 62 -15.80 9.95 -9.30
N ASP A 63 -16.88 9.17 -9.26
CA ASP A 63 -17.06 8.08 -8.31
C ASP A 63 -16.20 6.85 -8.64
N SER A 64 -16.39 5.73 -7.92
CA SER A 64 -15.58 4.52 -8.12
C SER A 64 -15.77 3.80 -9.46
N ASN A 65 -16.74 4.20 -10.29
CA ASN A 65 -16.89 3.75 -11.67
C ASN A 65 -16.39 4.79 -12.68
N GLY A 66 -15.73 5.86 -12.23
CA GLY A 66 -15.27 6.92 -13.11
C GLY A 66 -16.39 7.85 -13.59
N LEU A 67 -17.53 7.91 -12.90
CA LEU A 67 -18.70 8.66 -13.37
C LEU A 67 -18.93 9.94 -12.59
N VAL A 68 -19.39 10.98 -13.30
CA VAL A 68 -20.04 12.17 -12.76
C VAL A 68 -21.45 12.26 -13.35
N ALA A 69 -22.43 12.42 -12.46
CA ALA A 69 -23.82 12.69 -12.82
C ALA A 69 -24.01 14.21 -12.92
N PHE A 70 -23.65 14.81 -14.06
CA PHE A 70 -23.67 16.26 -14.23
C PHE A 70 -25.11 16.77 -14.39
N HIS A 71 -25.53 17.65 -13.50
CA HIS A 71 -26.77 18.39 -13.63
C HIS A 71 -26.60 19.76 -12.98
N GLU A 72 -26.57 20.81 -13.79
CA GLU A 72 -26.40 22.16 -13.32
C GLU A 72 -27.37 23.13 -13.99
N LEU A 73 -28.12 23.88 -13.17
CA LEU A 73 -29.12 24.81 -13.67
C LEU A 73 -28.45 25.92 -14.50
N GLY A 74 -28.95 26.12 -15.72
CA GLY A 74 -28.41 27.08 -16.68
C GLY A 74 -27.20 26.60 -17.47
N LEU A 75 -26.67 25.39 -17.19
CA LEU A 75 -25.60 24.79 -17.99
C LEU A 75 -26.04 23.56 -18.79
N MET A 76 -27.24 23.02 -18.55
CA MET A 76 -27.81 21.95 -19.38
C MET A 76 -28.13 22.44 -20.80
N ASP A 77 -28.00 21.55 -21.80
CA ASP A 77 -28.13 21.87 -23.23
C ASP A 77 -27.22 23.03 -23.69
N GLN A 78 -26.08 23.18 -23.02
CA GLN A 78 -25.02 24.12 -23.39
C GLN A 78 -23.72 23.38 -23.68
N HIS A 79 -22.84 24.05 -24.44
CA HIS A 79 -21.44 23.68 -24.50
C HIS A 79 -20.71 24.12 -23.23
N VAL A 80 -20.31 23.16 -22.41
CA VAL A 80 -19.62 23.40 -21.15
C VAL A 80 -18.18 22.89 -21.28
N PHE A 81 -17.22 23.74 -20.93
CA PHE A 81 -15.82 23.35 -20.84
C PHE A 81 -15.50 22.83 -19.44
N PHE A 82 -14.82 21.69 -19.37
CA PHE A 82 -14.36 21.06 -18.15
C PHE A 82 -12.84 20.94 -18.20
N HIS A 83 -12.16 21.58 -17.24
CA HIS A 83 -10.78 21.26 -16.90
C HIS A 83 -10.72 19.85 -16.29
N VAL A 84 -9.76 19.05 -16.72
CA VAL A 84 -9.61 17.65 -16.27
C VAL A 84 -8.28 17.52 -15.53
N SER A 85 -8.33 17.06 -14.28
CA SER A 85 -7.12 16.82 -13.47
C SER A 85 -7.30 15.66 -12.51
N GLY A 86 -6.21 15.01 -12.12
CA GLY A 86 -6.25 13.91 -11.15
C GLY A 86 -4.88 13.44 -10.73
N HIS A 87 -4.78 12.91 -9.51
CA HIS A 87 -3.52 12.36 -8.99
C HIS A 87 -3.08 11.15 -9.80
N GLY A 88 -1.88 11.21 -10.39
CA GLY A 88 -1.31 10.11 -11.17
C GLY A 88 -1.92 9.90 -12.55
N TYR A 89 -2.68 10.87 -13.06
CA TYR A 89 -3.29 10.87 -14.38
C TYR A 89 -3.09 12.22 -15.05
N GLU A 90 -3.08 12.24 -16.37
CA GLU A 90 -3.06 13.47 -17.14
C GLU A 90 -4.06 13.46 -18.28
N TYR A 91 -4.48 14.66 -18.65
CA TYR A 91 -5.21 14.94 -19.87
C TYR A 91 -4.36 15.85 -20.76
N LEU A 92 -4.37 15.61 -22.07
CA LEU A 92 -3.52 16.34 -23.01
C LEU A 92 -3.85 17.83 -23.01
N LYS A 93 -2.79 18.65 -23.10
CA LYS A 93 -2.90 20.09 -23.25
C LYS A 93 -3.29 20.45 -24.68
N ASP A 94 -4.17 21.42 -24.84
CA ASP A 94 -4.44 22.06 -26.13
C ASP A 94 -3.29 23.00 -26.55
N GLY A 95 -3.43 23.62 -27.73
CA GLY A 95 -2.44 24.57 -28.26
C GLY A 95 -2.22 25.83 -27.42
N PHE A 96 -3.10 26.09 -26.44
CA PHE A 96 -2.99 27.20 -25.48
C PHE A 96 -2.53 26.74 -24.09
N GLY A 97 -2.32 25.43 -23.89
CA GLY A 97 -1.87 24.85 -22.63
C GLY A 97 -2.99 24.42 -21.68
N TYR A 98 -4.27 24.52 -22.07
CA TYR A 98 -5.39 24.09 -21.23
C TYR A 98 -5.58 22.57 -21.30
N GLN A 99 -5.81 21.97 -20.13
CA GLN A 99 -6.13 20.54 -20.00
C GLN A 99 -7.63 20.41 -19.78
N GLY A 100 -8.39 20.14 -20.83
CA GLY A 100 -9.84 20.02 -20.71
C GLY A 100 -10.57 19.72 -22.00
N VAL A 101 -11.89 19.54 -21.86
CA VAL A 101 -12.78 19.15 -22.95
C VAL A 101 -14.07 19.95 -22.93
N LYS A 102 -14.59 20.27 -24.11
CA LYS A 102 -15.90 20.91 -24.28
C LYS A 102 -16.95 19.85 -24.60
N LEU A 103 -17.97 19.72 -23.74
CA LEU A 103 -19.05 18.76 -23.87
C LEU A 103 -20.37 19.48 -24.09
N HIS A 104 -21.27 18.89 -24.88
CA HIS A 104 -22.65 19.37 -25.00
C HIS A 104 -23.53 18.60 -24.01
N THR A 105 -23.95 19.26 -22.93
CA THR A 105 -24.49 18.61 -21.73
C THR A 105 -26.01 18.43 -21.78
N THR A 106 -26.50 17.71 -22.79
CA THR A 106 -27.94 17.45 -22.95
C THR A 106 -28.44 16.45 -21.90
N PRO A 107 -29.56 16.70 -21.19
CA PRO A 107 -30.13 15.75 -20.24
C PRO A 107 -30.34 14.35 -20.84
N GLY A 108 -29.89 13.31 -20.14
CA GLY A 108 -29.92 11.92 -20.60
C GLY A 108 -28.84 11.56 -21.62
N GLY A 109 -28.04 12.53 -22.08
CA GLY A 109 -26.86 12.29 -22.90
C GLY A 109 -25.67 11.77 -22.09
N GLU A 110 -24.61 11.37 -22.80
CA GLU A 110 -23.37 10.91 -22.20
C GLU A 110 -22.14 11.35 -23.02
N ALA A 111 -21.00 11.46 -22.35
CA ALA A 111 -19.69 11.62 -22.97
C ALA A 111 -18.64 10.82 -22.21
N GLU A 112 -17.61 10.38 -22.94
CA GLU A 112 -16.45 9.70 -22.38
C GLU A 112 -15.21 10.61 -22.52
N ILE A 113 -14.36 10.60 -21.49
CA ILE A 113 -13.08 11.31 -21.42
C ILE A 113 -12.00 10.28 -21.13
N GLU A 114 -11.03 10.14 -22.02
CA GLU A 114 -9.87 9.29 -21.79
C GLU A 114 -8.77 10.10 -21.07
N VAL A 115 -8.17 9.50 -20.05
CA VAL A 115 -7.00 10.06 -19.34
C VAL A 115 -5.84 9.09 -19.37
N ARG A 116 -4.64 9.63 -19.59
CA ARG A 116 -3.42 8.84 -19.60
C ARG A 116 -2.93 8.64 -18.18
N ARG A 117 -2.74 7.38 -17.76
CA ARG A 117 -2.19 7.04 -16.45
C ARG A 117 -0.68 7.30 -16.42
N LEU A 118 -0.23 7.99 -15.38
CA LEU A 118 1.20 8.26 -15.12
C LEU A 118 1.77 7.34 -14.03
N ASN A 119 0.93 6.92 -13.10
CA ASN A 119 1.32 5.96 -12.07
C ASN A 119 1.50 4.55 -12.67
N LEU A 120 2.45 3.79 -12.14
CA LEU A 120 2.58 2.37 -12.49
C LEU A 120 1.44 1.53 -11.90
N ALA A 121 0.93 1.95 -10.73
CA ALA A 121 -0.25 1.34 -10.12
C ALA A 121 -1.55 1.98 -10.64
N GLU A 122 -2.52 1.13 -10.98
CA GLU A 122 -3.85 1.52 -11.42
C GLU A 122 -4.76 1.77 -10.20
N ARG A 123 -5.41 2.94 -10.16
CA ARG A 123 -6.38 3.27 -9.09
C ARG A 123 -7.72 2.58 -9.39
N LEU A 124 -8.25 1.82 -8.44
CA LEU A 124 -9.44 0.99 -8.67
C LEU A 124 -10.74 1.59 -8.14
N TYR A 125 -10.82 1.88 -6.84
CA TYR A 125 -12.03 2.39 -6.17
C TYR A 125 -11.72 2.90 -4.76
N ARG A 126 -12.64 3.69 -4.21
CA ARG A 126 -12.65 4.01 -2.77
C ARG A 126 -13.24 2.84 -1.99
N ILE A 127 -12.58 2.43 -0.92
CA ILE A 127 -12.93 1.24 -0.13
C ILE A 127 -13.92 1.58 1.00
N THR A 128 -13.69 2.70 1.68
CA THR A 128 -14.49 3.12 2.86
C THR A 128 -15.36 4.34 2.57
N GLY A 129 -16.25 4.65 3.52
CA GLY A 129 -17.02 5.89 3.51
C GLY A 129 -18.29 5.84 2.66
N GLN A 130 -19.12 6.84 2.85
CA GLN A 130 -20.41 6.99 2.18
C GLN A 130 -20.23 7.29 0.68
N GLY A 131 -21.13 6.82 -0.17
CA GLY A 131 -21.27 7.33 -1.55
C GLY A 131 -20.19 6.88 -2.54
N ILE A 132 -19.61 5.68 -2.36
CA ILE A 132 -18.55 5.12 -3.23
C ILE A 132 -18.93 5.13 -4.72
N TYR A 133 -20.21 4.88 -5.02
CA TYR A 133 -20.79 4.85 -6.37
C TYR A 133 -22.00 5.81 -6.52
N ASN A 134 -21.96 6.95 -5.82
CA ASN A 134 -23.11 7.87 -5.74
C ASN A 134 -23.60 8.35 -7.12
N ASP A 135 -22.67 8.72 -8.00
CA ASP A 135 -23.03 9.23 -9.33
C ASP A 135 -23.47 8.12 -10.28
N SER A 136 -22.89 6.92 -10.17
CA SER A 136 -23.38 5.71 -10.83
C SER A 136 -24.85 5.46 -10.50
N LEU A 137 -25.23 5.55 -9.23
CA LEU A 137 -26.61 5.32 -8.78
C LEU A 137 -27.57 6.40 -9.31
N LYS A 138 -27.19 7.69 -9.28
CA LYS A 138 -27.98 8.78 -9.87
C LYS A 138 -28.22 8.57 -11.37
N LEU A 139 -27.25 8.00 -12.07
CA LEU A 139 -27.31 7.68 -13.49
C LEU A 139 -27.99 6.33 -13.78
N GLY A 140 -28.45 5.60 -12.77
CA GLY A 140 -29.04 4.27 -12.93
C GLY A 140 -28.06 3.21 -13.47
N ARG A 141 -26.75 3.40 -13.25
CA ARG A 141 -25.71 2.47 -13.68
C ARG A 141 -25.55 1.34 -12.65
N SER A 142 -25.22 0.16 -13.15
CA SER A 142 -24.91 -0.99 -12.30
C SER A 142 -23.72 -0.68 -11.40
N ILE A 143 -23.87 -1.00 -10.12
CA ILE A 143 -22.80 -0.99 -9.13
C ILE A 143 -22.53 -2.43 -8.70
N THR A 144 -21.38 -2.70 -8.09
CA THR A 144 -21.12 -3.98 -7.46
C THR A 144 -22.18 -4.21 -6.37
N SER A 145 -23.07 -5.18 -6.60
CA SER A 145 -24.45 -5.21 -6.08
C SER A 145 -24.61 -5.37 -4.56
N SER A 146 -23.53 -5.63 -3.81
CA SER A 146 -23.57 -5.79 -2.36
C SER A 146 -23.14 -4.56 -1.55
N LEU A 147 -22.69 -3.49 -2.22
CA LEU A 147 -22.24 -2.27 -1.56
C LEU A 147 -23.42 -1.30 -1.35
N GLU A 148 -24.08 -1.42 -0.19
CA GLU A 148 -25.05 -0.42 0.25
C GLU A 148 -24.41 0.99 0.25
N PRO A 149 -25.13 2.05 -0.19
CA PRO A 149 -24.55 3.38 -0.34
C PRO A 149 -24.03 4.03 0.96
N PHE A 150 -24.50 3.55 2.12
CA PHE A 150 -24.16 4.11 3.44
C PHE A 150 -24.06 3.02 4.53
N LYS A 151 -23.10 2.11 4.39
CA LYS A 151 -22.86 1.04 5.37
C LYS A 151 -22.39 1.57 6.72
N ALA A 152 -23.02 1.08 7.79
CA ALA A 152 -22.65 1.32 9.18
C ALA A 152 -22.45 2.81 9.55
N GLN A 153 -23.14 3.71 8.85
CA GLN A 153 -23.05 5.16 9.01
C GLN A 153 -21.63 5.75 8.93
N VAL A 154 -20.69 5.07 8.26
CA VAL A 154 -19.29 5.48 8.12
C VAL A 154 -19.15 6.53 7.01
N MET A 155 -18.53 7.66 7.34
CA MET A 155 -18.20 8.72 6.37
C MET A 155 -16.78 8.61 5.83
N GLY A 156 -15.89 7.97 6.59
CA GLY A 156 -14.53 7.63 6.18
C GLY A 156 -13.71 7.12 7.35
N SER A 157 -12.65 6.36 7.06
CA SER A 157 -11.84 5.66 8.04
C SER A 157 -10.35 5.80 7.74
N ASP A 158 -9.59 6.07 8.78
CA ASP A 158 -8.14 6.17 8.74
C ASP A 158 -7.45 4.81 8.77
N SER A 159 -6.30 4.71 8.09
CA SER A 159 -5.38 3.57 8.13
C SER A 159 -6.02 2.24 7.76
N VAL A 160 -5.32 1.13 7.95
CA VAL A 160 -5.89 -0.21 7.94
C VAL A 160 -4.95 -1.17 8.65
N VAL A 161 -5.52 -2.10 9.42
CA VAL A 161 -4.87 -3.37 9.74
C VAL A 161 -5.85 -4.51 9.50
N SER A 162 -5.34 -5.66 9.07
CA SER A 162 -6.19 -6.80 8.69
C SER A 162 -5.46 -8.13 8.82
N VAL A 163 -6.23 -9.18 9.13
CA VAL A 163 -5.78 -10.58 9.22
C VAL A 163 -6.82 -11.51 8.63
N VAL A 164 -6.37 -12.64 8.08
CA VAL A 164 -7.25 -13.70 7.61
C VAL A 164 -7.57 -14.64 8.77
N TYR A 165 -8.84 -14.78 9.12
CA TYR A 165 -9.32 -15.67 10.16
C TYR A 165 -10.41 -16.58 9.59
N ASN A 166 -10.02 -17.83 9.32
CA ASN A 166 -10.84 -18.83 8.61
C ASN A 166 -11.27 -18.26 7.24
N ASP A 167 -12.56 -18.36 6.90
CA ASP A 167 -13.11 -17.92 5.62
C ASP A 167 -13.25 -16.39 5.48
N HIS A 168 -12.80 -15.62 6.47
CA HIS A 168 -13.00 -14.17 6.53
C HIS A 168 -11.69 -13.42 6.66
N ILE A 169 -11.68 -12.20 6.14
CA ILE A 169 -10.70 -11.18 6.47
C ILE A 169 -11.34 -10.29 7.55
N TYR A 170 -10.63 -10.10 8.67
CA TYR A 170 -11.00 -9.13 9.69
C TYR A 170 -10.24 -7.84 9.43
N TRP A 171 -10.96 -6.73 9.45
CA TRP A 171 -10.49 -5.40 9.12
C TRP A 171 -10.69 -4.48 10.31
N PHE A 172 -9.70 -3.65 10.57
CA PHE A 172 -9.78 -2.62 11.59
C PHE A 172 -9.13 -1.34 11.08
N TRP A 173 -9.69 -0.22 11.50
CA TRP A 173 -9.26 1.11 11.09
C TRP A 173 -8.94 1.96 12.31
N GLY A 174 -8.29 3.09 12.08
CA GLY A 174 -8.13 4.14 13.08
C GLY A 174 -9.39 5.00 13.21
N ASP A 175 -9.17 6.27 13.44
CA ASP A 175 -10.20 7.31 13.56
C ASP A 175 -11.20 7.24 12.40
N THR A 176 -12.49 7.26 12.72
CA THR A 176 -13.56 7.04 11.75
C THR A 176 -14.70 8.02 11.95
N ASN A 177 -15.01 8.75 10.88
CA ASN A 177 -16.01 9.80 10.88
C ASN A 177 -17.43 9.25 10.76
N CYS A 178 -18.39 9.91 11.39
CA CYS A 178 -19.82 9.61 11.30
C CYS A 178 -20.60 10.78 10.70
N ALA A 179 -21.80 10.52 10.19
CA ALA A 179 -22.63 11.58 9.58
C ALA A 179 -23.32 12.48 10.62
N ARG A 180 -23.64 11.93 11.80
CA ARG A 180 -24.48 12.60 12.80
C ARG A 180 -23.78 13.72 13.57
N TYR A 181 -22.44 13.73 13.62
CA TYR A 181 -21.68 14.67 14.42
C TYR A 181 -20.23 14.81 13.89
N PRO A 182 -19.55 15.97 14.08
CA PRO A 182 -18.16 16.18 13.62
C PRO A 182 -17.10 15.29 14.31
N LEU A 183 -17.48 14.56 15.35
CA LEU A 183 -16.66 13.54 16.01
C LEU A 183 -17.25 12.16 15.72
N GLY A 184 -16.39 11.14 15.64
CA GLY A 184 -16.81 9.77 15.34
C GLY A 184 -16.19 8.74 16.28
N ASN A 185 -15.82 7.57 15.75
CA ASN A 185 -15.18 6.51 16.52
C ASN A 185 -13.66 6.71 16.51
N PHE A 186 -13.10 6.99 17.69
CA PHE A 186 -11.66 7.15 17.93
C PHE A 186 -11.07 6.00 18.76
N HIS A 187 -11.75 4.86 18.75
CA HIS A 187 -11.43 3.66 19.51
C HIS A 187 -11.52 2.40 18.64
N VAL A 188 -11.09 2.53 17.36
CA VAL A 188 -10.97 1.46 16.37
C VAL A 188 -12.32 0.82 15.99
N PRO A 189 -12.91 1.13 14.84
CA PRO A 189 -13.98 0.29 14.29
C PRO A 189 -13.41 -1.01 13.72
N GLY A 190 -14.29 -1.99 13.53
CA GLY A 190 -13.93 -3.24 12.87
C GLY A 190 -15.03 -3.76 11.96
N ALA A 191 -14.64 -4.58 10.99
CA ALA A 191 -15.53 -5.30 10.10
C ALA A 191 -14.93 -6.66 9.75
N ARG A 192 -15.71 -7.50 9.09
CA ARG A 192 -15.22 -8.66 8.37
C ARG A 192 -15.72 -8.67 6.94
N SER A 193 -15.02 -9.33 6.04
CA SER A 193 -15.50 -9.68 4.71
C SER A 193 -15.16 -11.13 4.40
N LYS A 194 -15.89 -11.79 3.51
CA LYS A 194 -15.50 -13.12 3.04
C LYS A 194 -14.25 -13.04 2.17
N LEU A 195 -13.42 -14.07 2.23
CA LEU A 195 -12.35 -14.28 1.26
C LEU A 195 -12.95 -14.48 -0.15
N PRO A 196 -12.27 -14.07 -1.23
CA PRO A 196 -12.71 -14.38 -2.59
C PRO A 196 -12.94 -15.88 -2.80
N ILE A 197 -12.02 -16.72 -2.28
CA ILE A 197 -12.13 -18.19 -2.34
C ILE A 197 -13.31 -18.75 -1.53
N ALA A 198 -13.85 -17.99 -0.58
CA ALA A 198 -14.99 -18.35 0.24
C ALA A 198 -16.30 -17.67 -0.22
N GLY A 199 -16.34 -17.18 -1.46
CA GLY A 199 -17.51 -16.51 -2.05
C GLY A 199 -17.61 -15.02 -1.75
N GLY A 200 -16.53 -14.39 -1.28
CA GLY A 200 -16.38 -12.93 -1.29
C GLY A 200 -16.14 -12.38 -2.69
N LEU A 201 -16.20 -11.05 -2.81
CA LEU A 201 -15.91 -10.36 -4.08
C LEU A 201 -14.44 -10.51 -4.48
N LEU A 202 -14.19 -10.48 -5.80
CA LEU A 202 -12.82 -10.34 -6.30
C LEU A 202 -12.27 -8.94 -5.95
N PRO A 203 -10.96 -8.81 -5.68
CA PRO A 203 -10.37 -7.55 -5.22
C PRO A 203 -10.54 -6.39 -6.22
N GLU A 204 -10.66 -6.66 -7.52
CA GLU A 204 -10.93 -5.64 -8.53
C GLU A 204 -12.39 -5.12 -8.57
N GLN A 205 -13.31 -5.84 -7.91
CA GLN A 205 -14.75 -5.53 -7.88
C GLN A 205 -15.17 -4.72 -6.66
N GLY A 206 -14.54 -4.95 -5.50
CA GLY A 206 -14.88 -4.31 -4.24
C GLY A 206 -14.59 -5.20 -3.04
N ILE A 207 -14.87 -4.68 -1.84
CA ILE A 207 -14.83 -5.44 -0.59
C ILE A 207 -16.19 -5.31 0.09
N ASP A 208 -16.88 -6.43 0.26
CA ASP A 208 -18.20 -6.44 0.90
C ASP A 208 -18.07 -6.54 2.43
N PHE A 209 -18.03 -5.37 3.08
CA PHE A 209 -17.87 -5.31 4.53
C PHE A 209 -19.17 -5.63 5.28
N GLU A 210 -19.03 -6.51 6.27
CA GLU A 210 -19.93 -6.67 7.40
C GLU A 210 -19.32 -5.98 8.63
N TYR A 211 -19.71 -4.72 8.86
CA TYR A 211 -19.23 -3.94 10.00
C TYR A 211 -19.74 -4.50 11.33
N PHE A 212 -18.92 -4.36 12.37
CA PHE A 212 -19.38 -4.53 13.74
C PHE A 212 -20.06 -3.22 14.16
N VAL A 213 -21.38 -3.26 14.35
CA VAL A 213 -22.18 -2.07 14.65
C VAL A 213 -22.60 -2.01 16.12
N ASP A 214 -22.85 -0.79 16.59
CA ASP A 214 -23.47 -0.50 17.88
C ASP A 214 -25.01 -0.53 17.76
N ASP A 215 -25.70 -0.24 18.87
CA ASP A 215 -27.18 -0.24 18.93
C ASP A 215 -27.79 0.87 18.05
N ASP A 216 -27.02 1.91 17.71
CA ASP A 216 -27.42 2.98 16.80
C ASP A 216 -27.13 2.65 15.32
N GLY A 217 -26.50 1.50 15.04
CA GLY A 217 -26.11 1.05 13.71
C GLY A 217 -24.82 1.69 13.17
N PHE A 218 -24.07 2.44 13.97
CA PHE A 218 -22.76 2.98 13.59
C PHE A 218 -21.65 1.96 13.88
N ALA A 219 -20.53 2.03 13.16
CA ALA A 219 -19.38 1.17 13.39
C ALA A 219 -18.84 1.31 14.83
N LYS A 220 -19.00 0.25 15.64
CA LYS A 220 -18.79 0.28 17.08
C LYS A 220 -17.32 0.43 17.48
N GLU A 221 -17.10 0.98 18.66
CA GLU A 221 -15.79 1.01 19.32
C GLU A 221 -15.35 -0.42 19.69
N THR A 222 -14.32 -0.95 19.02
CA THR A 222 -13.81 -2.30 19.30
C THR A 222 -12.62 -2.28 20.27
N CYS A 223 -11.93 -1.16 20.43
CA CYS A 223 -10.70 -1.04 21.22
C CYS A 223 -10.72 0.16 22.19
N LYS A 224 -11.78 0.31 22.99
CA LYS A 224 -11.82 1.35 24.05
C LYS A 224 -10.96 0.95 25.24
N MET A 225 -9.71 1.38 25.27
CA MET A 225 -8.78 1.15 26.38
C MET A 225 -8.92 2.25 27.44
N PRO A 226 -8.73 1.94 28.74
CA PRO A 226 -8.80 2.93 29.82
C PRO A 226 -7.83 4.10 29.62
N GLY A 227 -8.22 5.29 30.09
CA GLY A 227 -7.43 6.52 29.98
C GLY A 227 -8.00 7.52 28.97
N GLU A 228 -7.43 8.72 28.96
CA GLU A 228 -7.91 9.85 28.16
C GLU A 228 -7.58 9.71 26.67
N GLY A 229 -8.34 10.42 25.83
CA GLY A 229 -8.11 10.52 24.39
C GLY A 229 -8.38 9.23 23.58
N PRO A 230 -8.07 9.22 22.28
CA PRO A 230 -8.25 8.07 21.39
C PRO A 230 -7.52 6.80 21.83
N THR A 231 -7.91 5.68 21.24
CA THR A 231 -7.12 4.45 21.25
C THR A 231 -6.93 4.00 19.81
N TRP A 232 -5.68 3.83 19.40
CA TRP A 232 -5.32 3.27 18.10
C TRP A 232 -4.73 1.88 18.25
N ILE A 233 -4.70 1.14 17.14
CA ILE A 233 -3.98 -0.13 17.06
C ILE A 233 -3.02 -0.14 15.88
N ASP A 234 -1.98 -0.95 16.04
CA ASP A 234 -0.97 -1.26 15.02
C ASP A 234 -0.53 -2.73 15.22
N CYS A 235 0.35 -3.26 14.36
CA CYS A 235 0.99 -4.56 14.58
C CYS A 235 -0.02 -5.71 14.81
N LEU A 236 -1.05 -5.83 13.95
CA LEU A 236 -2.08 -6.86 14.08
C LEU A 236 -1.52 -8.26 13.78
N MET A 237 -1.27 -9.05 14.82
CA MET A 237 -0.64 -10.37 14.78
C MET A 237 -1.69 -11.47 14.88
N LEU A 238 -1.60 -12.49 14.03
CA LEU A 238 -2.41 -13.70 14.10
C LEU A 238 -1.53 -14.89 14.48
N LEU A 239 -1.83 -15.53 15.61
CA LEU A 239 -1.24 -16.79 16.05
C LEU A 239 -2.20 -17.96 15.85
N GLY A 240 -1.63 -19.15 15.67
CA GLY A 240 -2.37 -20.39 15.41
C GLY A 240 -2.69 -20.61 13.94
N ASP A 241 -3.07 -21.83 13.60
CA ASP A 241 -3.44 -22.29 12.26
C ASP A 241 -4.78 -23.01 12.28
N ASP A 242 -5.08 -23.87 11.30
CA ASP A 242 -6.32 -24.65 11.27
C ASP A 242 -6.33 -25.84 12.26
N HIS A 243 -5.18 -26.12 12.90
CA HIS A 243 -5.01 -27.18 13.89
C HIS A 243 -4.95 -26.66 15.34
N GLU A 244 -4.64 -25.38 15.52
CA GLU A 244 -4.60 -24.69 16.83
C GLU A 244 -5.64 -23.57 16.95
N ALA A 245 -5.99 -23.18 18.18
CA ALA A 245 -6.91 -22.08 18.38
C ALA A 245 -6.29 -20.75 17.89
N LYS A 246 -6.87 -20.17 16.84
CA LYS A 246 -6.43 -18.88 16.29
C LYS A 246 -6.68 -17.73 17.26
N ARG A 247 -5.67 -16.90 17.48
CA ARG A 247 -5.71 -15.75 18.40
C ARG A 247 -5.16 -14.51 17.72
N ILE A 248 -5.86 -13.38 17.89
CA ILE A 248 -5.51 -12.11 17.25
C ILE A 248 -5.03 -11.14 18.33
N PHE A 249 -3.82 -10.62 18.17
CA PHE A 249 -3.21 -9.61 19.03
C PHE A 249 -2.93 -8.33 18.25
N ALA A 250 -2.86 -7.20 18.93
CA ALA A 250 -2.43 -5.94 18.36
C ALA A 250 -1.62 -5.14 19.39
N VAL A 251 -0.77 -4.25 18.92
CA VAL A 251 -0.22 -3.18 19.76
C VAL A 251 -1.29 -2.10 19.84
N TYR A 252 -1.72 -1.72 21.05
CA TYR A 252 -2.59 -0.56 21.24
C TYR A 252 -1.78 0.66 21.66
N MET A 253 -2.29 1.84 21.35
CA MET A 253 -1.68 3.12 21.68
C MET A 253 -2.73 4.07 22.23
N LYS A 254 -2.43 4.74 23.35
CA LYS A 254 -3.21 5.85 23.88
C LYS A 254 -2.59 7.17 23.47
N VAL A 255 -3.41 8.04 22.90
CA VAL A 255 -2.95 9.27 22.25
C VAL A 255 -3.58 10.49 22.89
N GLN A 256 -2.79 11.54 23.05
CA GLN A 256 -3.19 12.85 23.54
C GLN A 256 -2.47 13.96 22.75
N ASN A 257 -2.79 15.22 23.05
CA ASN A 257 -2.03 16.41 22.61
C ASN A 257 -1.52 16.38 21.16
N TRP A 258 -2.35 15.94 20.22
CA TRP A 258 -1.99 15.74 18.81
C TRP A 258 -0.80 14.79 18.59
N LEU A 259 -1.12 13.51 18.37
CA LEU A 259 -0.17 12.43 18.04
C LEU A 259 0.82 12.02 19.16
N ASP A 260 0.72 12.59 20.38
CA ASP A 260 1.55 12.19 21.51
C ASP A 260 1.07 10.86 22.11
N ILE A 261 1.88 9.81 21.96
CA ILE A 261 1.57 8.47 22.45
C ILE A 261 2.14 8.31 23.87
N TYR A 262 1.27 8.40 24.88
CA TYR A 262 1.69 8.36 26.29
C TYR A 262 1.65 6.95 26.92
N GLU A 263 0.92 6.02 26.30
CA GLU A 263 0.86 4.61 26.72
C GLU A 263 0.78 3.69 25.50
N ARG A 264 1.48 2.56 25.57
CA ARG A 264 1.40 1.46 24.60
C ARG A 264 1.30 0.13 25.31
N GLY A 265 0.81 -0.89 24.63
CA GLY A 265 0.79 -2.24 25.15
C GLY A 265 0.22 -3.23 24.17
N ILE A 266 -0.09 -4.44 24.64
CA ILE A 266 -0.70 -5.49 23.83
C ILE A 266 -2.16 -5.65 24.18
N ALA A 267 -3.02 -5.73 23.17
CA ALA A 267 -4.41 -6.10 23.29
C ALA A 267 -4.71 -7.37 22.47
N GLU A 268 -5.69 -8.15 22.91
CA GLU A 268 -6.15 -9.37 22.24
C GLU A 268 -7.61 -9.21 21.83
N PHE A 269 -7.95 -9.58 20.60
CA PHE A 269 -9.31 -9.51 20.08
C PHE A 269 -10.11 -10.76 20.47
N ASP A 270 -11.21 -10.54 21.17
CA ASP A 270 -12.24 -11.56 21.43
C ASP A 270 -13.20 -11.57 20.24
N VAL A 271 -13.13 -12.64 19.43
CA VAL A 271 -13.90 -12.78 18.18
C VAL A 271 -15.40 -12.82 18.44
N GLU A 272 -15.83 -13.50 19.51
CA GLU A 272 -17.25 -13.62 19.87
C GLU A 272 -17.82 -12.27 20.33
N LYS A 273 -17.10 -11.57 21.21
CA LYS A 273 -17.52 -10.25 21.72
C LYS A 273 -17.24 -9.12 20.72
N LYS A 274 -16.45 -9.40 19.68
CA LYS A 274 -15.96 -8.43 18.69
C LYS A 274 -15.32 -7.22 19.37
N ARG A 275 -14.38 -7.45 20.30
CA ARG A 275 -13.76 -6.41 21.11
C ARG A 275 -12.34 -6.79 21.53
N PHE A 276 -11.43 -5.83 21.50
CA PHE A 276 -10.09 -5.93 22.05
C PHE A 276 -10.09 -5.79 23.58
N GLN A 277 -9.26 -6.62 24.23
CA GLN A 277 -9.03 -6.63 25.67
C GLN A 277 -7.55 -6.43 25.94
N ARG A 278 -7.21 -5.51 26.85
CA ARG A 278 -5.82 -5.26 27.25
C ARG A 278 -5.20 -6.51 27.89
N ARG A 279 -4.02 -6.89 27.41
CA ARG A 279 -3.22 -8.02 27.91
C ARG A 279 -1.97 -7.57 28.66
N MET A 280 -1.35 -6.48 28.22
CA MET A 280 -0.10 -5.96 28.79
C MET A 280 0.00 -4.46 28.52
N VAL A 281 0.66 -3.72 29.42
CA VAL A 281 1.14 -2.36 29.19
C VAL A 281 2.66 -2.42 29.08
N PHE A 282 3.25 -1.77 28.07
CA PHE A 282 4.70 -1.66 27.98
C PHE A 282 5.23 -0.72 29.07
N PRO A 283 6.40 -1.01 29.67
CA PRO A 283 7.10 -0.05 30.51
C PRO A 283 7.36 1.27 29.77
N LYS A 284 7.37 2.39 30.50
CA LYS A 284 7.61 3.72 29.88
C LYS A 284 8.96 3.82 29.19
N ASP A 285 9.94 3.07 29.69
CA ASP A 285 11.33 2.98 29.21
C ASP A 285 11.54 1.77 28.27
N GLN A 286 10.47 1.23 27.68
CA GLN A 286 10.57 0.13 26.72
C GLN A 286 11.53 0.48 25.56
N ILE A 287 12.57 -0.35 25.41
CA ILE A 287 13.66 -0.09 24.46
C ILE A 287 13.25 -0.44 23.02
N VAL A 288 12.79 -1.68 22.81
CA VAL A 288 12.39 -2.15 21.47
C VAL A 288 10.86 -2.10 21.37
N VAL A 289 10.35 -1.27 20.47
CA VAL A 289 8.92 -1.07 20.27
C VAL A 289 8.55 -1.48 18.84
N PRO A 290 7.67 -2.48 18.64
CA PRO A 290 7.20 -2.89 17.32
C PRO A 290 6.30 -1.82 16.68
N GLN A 291 6.38 -1.67 15.36
CA GLN A 291 5.59 -0.72 14.57
C GLN A 291 5.33 -1.26 13.16
N GLY A 292 4.17 -0.96 12.59
CA GLY A 292 3.78 -1.27 11.22
C GLY A 292 3.12 -2.64 11.01
N HIS A 293 3.06 -3.07 9.75
CA HIS A 293 2.34 -4.27 9.35
C HIS A 293 3.19 -5.53 9.60
N PRO A 294 2.72 -6.50 10.41
CA PRO A 294 3.51 -7.66 10.73
C PRO A 294 3.38 -8.76 9.65
N PHE A 295 4.42 -9.58 9.53
CA PHE A 295 4.39 -10.83 8.76
C PHE A 295 5.14 -11.93 9.51
N LEU A 296 4.81 -13.18 9.21
CA LEU A 296 5.49 -14.35 9.75
C LEU A 296 6.70 -14.72 8.89
N HIS A 297 7.81 -15.04 9.54
CA HIS A 297 9.01 -15.55 8.89
C HIS A 297 9.70 -16.61 9.75
N GLN A 298 10.29 -17.62 9.11
CA GLN A 298 11.02 -18.70 9.78
C GLN A 298 12.49 -18.31 9.93
N VAL A 299 13.00 -18.33 11.16
CA VAL A 299 14.40 -18.10 11.50
C VAL A 299 14.92 -19.35 12.19
N ASN A 300 15.83 -20.07 11.55
CA ASN A 300 16.40 -21.33 12.09
C ASN A 300 15.32 -22.32 12.56
N GLY A 301 14.26 -22.48 11.76
CA GLY A 301 13.12 -23.37 12.05
C GLY A 301 12.15 -22.87 13.13
N LYS A 302 12.25 -21.61 13.56
CA LYS A 302 11.31 -20.99 14.52
C LYS A 302 10.56 -19.83 13.89
N PRO A 303 9.24 -19.70 14.10
CA PRO A 303 8.48 -18.60 13.56
C PRO A 303 8.72 -17.31 14.36
N TYR A 304 8.84 -16.19 13.66
CA TYR A 304 8.93 -14.85 14.21
C TYR A 304 7.91 -13.95 13.51
N PHE A 305 7.31 -13.03 14.26
CA PHE A 305 6.69 -11.85 13.66
C PHE A 305 7.77 -10.82 13.40
N TYR A 306 7.88 -10.38 12.16
CA TYR A 306 8.62 -9.20 11.76
C TYR A 306 7.63 -8.06 11.61
N PHE A 307 7.98 -6.85 12.07
CA PHE A 307 7.12 -5.68 12.03
C PHE A 307 7.62 -4.70 10.97
N ALA A 308 6.89 -4.58 9.87
CA ALA A 308 7.25 -3.70 8.76
C ALA A 308 6.58 -2.33 8.93
N GLY A 309 7.28 -1.37 9.54
CA GLY A 309 6.99 0.06 9.41
C GLY A 309 7.81 0.64 8.26
N ALA A 310 7.64 0.08 7.05
CA ALA A 310 8.64 0.02 5.97
C ALA A 310 9.75 -1.00 6.26
N MET A 311 10.88 -0.58 6.83
CA MET A 311 12.00 -1.50 7.09
C MET A 311 11.65 -2.48 8.22
N PRO A 312 11.67 -3.82 7.99
CA PRO A 312 11.19 -4.80 8.95
C PRO A 312 12.27 -5.18 9.96
N TRP A 313 12.80 -4.17 10.66
CA TRP A 313 13.95 -4.29 11.56
C TRP A 313 13.57 -4.41 13.03
N VAL A 314 12.31 -4.72 13.33
CA VAL A 314 11.89 -5.18 14.65
C VAL A 314 11.20 -6.52 14.50
N ARG A 315 11.48 -7.47 15.40
CA ARG A 315 10.83 -8.78 15.42
C ARG A 315 10.62 -9.31 16.82
N VAL A 316 9.75 -10.31 16.94
CA VAL A 316 9.54 -11.08 18.18
C VAL A 316 9.25 -12.54 17.80
N PRO A 317 9.67 -13.54 18.60
CA PRO A 317 9.20 -14.91 18.41
C PRO A 317 7.67 -14.95 18.33
N ALA A 318 7.14 -15.73 17.38
CA ALA A 318 5.70 -15.83 17.16
C ALA A 318 5.07 -16.80 18.17
N ASP A 319 5.06 -16.39 19.43
CA ASP A 319 4.43 -17.11 20.53
C ASP A 319 3.84 -16.15 21.57
N VAL A 320 2.79 -16.60 22.26
CA VAL A 320 2.03 -15.75 23.19
C VAL A 320 2.91 -15.28 24.34
N LYS A 321 3.84 -16.11 24.83
CA LYS A 321 4.69 -15.77 25.96
C LYS A 321 5.68 -14.66 25.57
N ALA A 322 6.27 -14.74 24.39
CA ALA A 322 7.19 -13.76 23.86
C ALA A 322 6.49 -12.44 23.49
N ILE A 323 5.29 -12.47 22.90
CA ILE A 323 4.51 -11.25 22.64
C ILE A 323 4.17 -10.52 23.94
N LEU A 324 3.94 -11.25 25.03
CA LEU A 324 3.64 -10.70 26.36
C LEU A 324 4.88 -10.53 27.24
N ASP A 325 6.08 -10.62 26.66
CA ASP A 325 7.35 -10.39 27.34
C ASP A 325 8.14 -9.31 26.59
N THR A 326 8.27 -8.15 27.23
CA THR A 326 8.93 -7.02 26.59
C THR A 326 10.42 -7.22 26.33
N ALA A 327 11.07 -8.19 27.00
CA ALA A 327 12.46 -8.56 26.78
C ALA A 327 12.64 -9.53 25.58
N SER A 328 11.54 -9.97 24.95
CA SER A 328 11.58 -10.88 23.81
C SER A 328 11.67 -10.18 22.45
N TYR A 329 11.42 -8.87 22.40
CA TYR A 329 11.52 -8.08 21.17
C TYR A 329 12.98 -7.78 20.81
N GLU A 330 13.31 -7.90 19.52
CA GLU A 330 14.64 -7.67 18.96
C GLU A 330 14.58 -6.57 17.89
N SER A 331 15.58 -5.69 17.86
CA SER A 331 15.81 -4.71 16.80
C SER A 331 17.04 -5.10 15.98
N TYR A 332 17.00 -4.92 14.67
CA TYR A 332 18.14 -5.07 13.77
C TYR A 332 18.85 -3.72 13.67
N SER A 333 19.91 -3.54 14.45
CA SER A 333 20.46 -2.21 14.72
C SER A 333 21.98 -2.18 14.59
N PHE A 334 22.49 -1.01 14.18
CA PHE A 334 23.92 -0.67 14.17
C PHE A 334 24.36 0.05 15.46
N LEU A 335 23.47 0.23 16.42
CA LEU A 335 23.78 0.89 17.69
C LEU A 335 24.44 -0.08 18.68
N LEU A 336 25.30 0.48 19.53
CA LEU A 336 25.87 -0.17 20.70
C LEU A 336 25.21 0.37 21.98
N PRO A 337 25.02 -0.47 23.02
CA PRO A 337 24.49 -0.01 24.30
C PRO A 337 25.33 1.13 24.88
N SER A 338 24.67 2.11 25.49
CA SER A 338 25.31 3.23 26.15
C SER A 338 24.71 3.41 27.55
N PRO A 339 25.51 3.68 28.59
CA PRO A 339 24.98 4.05 29.89
C PRO A 339 24.13 5.32 29.76
N SER A 340 22.96 5.29 30.38
CA SER A 340 21.86 6.24 30.19
C SER A 340 22.28 7.69 30.49
N SER A 341 22.43 8.49 29.42
CA SER A 341 22.46 9.97 29.34
C SER A 341 23.15 10.47 28.05
N LYS A 342 23.82 9.59 27.29
CA LYS A 342 24.46 9.90 26.00
C LYS A 342 23.92 9.01 24.89
N LEU A 343 23.89 9.52 23.66
CA LEU A 343 23.49 8.75 22.48
C LEU A 343 24.26 7.43 22.38
N PRO A 344 23.61 6.34 21.95
CA PRO A 344 24.28 5.08 21.65
C PRO A 344 25.45 5.29 20.69
N ASN A 345 26.59 4.67 20.96
CA ASN A 345 27.70 4.64 19.99
C ASN A 345 27.29 3.78 18.78
N VAL A 346 27.98 3.92 17.65
CA VAL A 346 27.72 3.12 16.44
C VAL A 346 28.72 1.97 16.32
N HIS A 347 28.24 0.81 15.85
CA HIS A 347 29.06 -0.36 15.59
C HIS A 347 29.61 -0.30 14.16
N ARG A 348 30.94 -0.24 14.03
CA ARG A 348 31.63 -0.17 12.74
C ARG A 348 32.68 -1.26 12.58
N ASP A 349 32.92 -1.68 11.34
CA ASP A 349 34.04 -2.57 10.99
C ASP A 349 35.37 -1.79 10.87
N ALA A 350 36.46 -2.51 10.58
CA ALA A 350 37.78 -1.91 10.42
C ALA A 350 37.91 -0.98 9.19
N ASN A 351 37.00 -1.10 8.22
CA ASN A 351 36.93 -0.24 7.04
C ASN A 351 35.99 0.96 7.26
N GLY A 352 35.38 1.06 8.45
CA GLY A 352 34.44 2.11 8.80
C GLY A 352 33.00 1.84 8.36
N ASN A 353 32.63 0.66 7.86
CA ASN A 353 31.23 0.35 7.50
C ASN A 353 30.38 0.06 8.75
N LEU A 354 29.09 0.41 8.72
CA LEU A 354 28.15 0.07 9.80
C LEU A 354 27.90 -1.44 9.87
N ILE A 355 27.93 -2.00 11.08
CA ILE A 355 27.62 -3.42 11.35
C ILE A 355 26.25 -3.51 12.01
N PHE A 356 25.32 -4.20 11.35
CA PHE A 356 23.99 -4.46 11.87
C PHE A 356 23.91 -5.84 12.52
N SER A 357 23.14 -5.94 13.61
CA SER A 357 22.88 -7.20 14.31
C SER A 357 21.53 -7.16 15.02
N TRP A 358 20.92 -8.33 15.23
CA TRP A 358 19.73 -8.45 16.07
C TRP A 358 20.10 -8.29 17.54
N ARG A 359 19.43 -7.36 18.23
CA ARG A 359 19.73 -6.95 19.61
C ARG A 359 18.46 -6.68 20.40
N LYS A 360 18.55 -6.85 21.73
CA LYS A 360 17.43 -6.62 22.67
C LYS A 360 17.63 -5.38 23.54
N ASP A 361 18.84 -4.84 23.52
CA ASP A 361 19.36 -3.83 24.45
C ASP A 361 19.49 -2.43 23.82
N VAL A 362 19.12 -2.29 22.55
CA VAL A 362 19.11 -1.02 21.82
C VAL A 362 17.84 -0.88 20.98
N PRO A 363 17.32 0.35 20.81
CA PRO A 363 16.16 0.57 19.97
C PRO A 363 16.52 0.48 18.49
N TRP A 364 15.49 0.38 17.67
CA TRP A 364 15.56 0.89 16.30
C TRP A 364 15.64 2.42 16.34
N PRO A 365 16.66 3.09 15.75
CA PRO A 365 16.79 4.55 15.84
C PRO A 365 15.62 5.26 15.16
N ASN A 366 14.96 6.17 15.89
CA ASN A 366 13.94 7.05 15.33
C ASN A 366 14.57 8.24 14.57
N ARG A 367 13.73 9.09 13.97
CA ARG A 367 14.16 10.24 13.18
C ARG A 367 15.05 11.20 13.96
N GLU A 368 14.68 11.53 15.20
CA GLU A 368 15.43 12.45 16.05
C GLU A 368 16.83 11.89 16.37
N MET A 369 16.91 10.60 16.70
CA MET A 369 18.18 9.91 16.93
C MET A 369 19.06 9.92 15.68
N ILE A 370 18.49 9.62 14.50
CA ILE A 370 19.24 9.63 13.23
C ILE A 370 19.79 11.03 12.95
N GLN A 371 18.96 12.07 13.06
CA GLN A 371 19.38 13.46 12.85
C GLN A 371 20.49 13.87 13.80
N GLN A 372 20.41 13.45 15.06
CA GLN A 372 21.42 13.74 16.04
C GLN A 372 22.73 12.97 15.78
N LEU A 373 22.68 11.70 15.37
CA LEU A 373 23.86 10.92 14.96
C LEU A 373 24.56 11.54 13.73
N ILE A 374 23.79 12.09 12.78
CA ILE A 374 24.34 12.83 11.63
C ILE A 374 25.02 14.11 12.10
N LYS A 375 24.35 14.89 12.96
CA LYS A 375 24.90 16.14 13.52
C LYS A 375 26.20 15.90 14.28
N ASP A 376 26.29 14.80 15.02
CA ASP A 376 27.48 14.39 15.77
C ASP A 376 28.54 13.70 14.90
N LYS A 377 28.28 13.57 13.58
CA LYS A 377 29.16 12.90 12.59
C LYS A 377 29.45 11.44 12.93
N ALA A 378 28.58 10.81 13.72
CA ALA A 378 28.65 9.38 14.00
C ALA A 378 28.23 8.55 12.78
N ILE A 379 27.32 9.08 11.96
CA ILE A 379 26.96 8.58 10.63
C ILE A 379 26.86 9.75 9.64
N THR A 380 26.90 9.47 8.34
CA THR A 380 26.58 10.45 7.29
C THR A 380 25.11 10.41 6.90
N GLU A 381 24.60 11.43 6.21
CA GLU A 381 23.23 11.43 5.66
C GLU A 381 22.99 10.25 4.70
N LYS A 382 24.02 9.86 3.94
CA LYS A 382 23.94 8.73 3.00
C LYS A 382 24.05 7.36 3.69
N GLU A 383 24.48 7.32 4.94
CA GLU A 383 24.47 6.10 5.78
C GLU A 383 23.19 6.01 6.64
N ALA A 384 22.32 7.03 6.57
CA ALA A 384 21.10 7.02 7.35
C ALA A 384 20.28 5.76 7.02
N PRO A 385 19.68 5.13 8.05
CA PRO A 385 18.79 4.01 7.79
C PRO A 385 17.48 4.49 7.14
N ASN A 386 16.62 3.55 6.72
CA ASN A 386 15.32 3.85 6.08
C ASN A 386 15.44 4.60 4.75
N LEU A 387 16.50 4.32 3.99
CA LEU A 387 16.72 4.89 2.67
C LEU A 387 16.50 3.84 1.57
N LEU A 388 16.00 4.30 0.43
CA LEU A 388 16.10 3.64 -0.86
C LEU A 388 16.80 4.58 -1.85
N THR A 389 17.48 4.03 -2.84
CA THR A 389 17.89 4.79 -4.03
C THR A 389 16.83 4.63 -5.12
N ASP A 390 16.31 5.75 -5.61
CA ASP A 390 15.47 5.74 -6.80
C ASP A 390 16.25 5.21 -8.00
N ILE A 391 15.80 4.08 -8.56
CA ILE A 391 16.44 3.43 -9.70
C ILE A 391 16.49 4.30 -10.95
N GLU A 392 15.60 5.30 -11.06
CA GLU A 392 15.51 6.21 -12.21
C GLU A 392 16.43 7.43 -12.08
N SER A 393 16.37 8.10 -10.93
CA SER A 393 17.05 9.38 -10.73
C SER A 393 18.33 9.31 -9.90
N GLY A 394 18.56 8.22 -9.15
CA GLY A 394 19.67 8.09 -8.20
C GLY A 394 19.47 8.82 -6.88
N LYS A 395 18.37 9.55 -6.73
CA LYS A 395 18.06 10.28 -5.50
C LYS A 395 17.74 9.33 -4.35
N LEU A 396 18.10 9.76 -3.14
CA LEU A 396 17.74 9.06 -1.91
C LEU A 396 16.28 9.35 -1.55
N VAL A 397 15.59 8.31 -1.12
CA VAL A 397 14.18 8.32 -0.71
C VAL A 397 14.12 7.89 0.74
N VAL A 398 13.61 8.76 1.60
CA VAL A 398 13.37 8.43 3.01
C VAL A 398 12.04 7.69 3.13
N THR A 399 12.09 6.42 3.51
CA THR A 399 10.90 5.60 3.72
C THR A 399 10.21 6.00 5.02
N HIS A 400 8.88 5.98 5.01
CA HIS A 400 8.04 6.22 6.18
C HIS A 400 7.42 4.90 6.67
N HIS A 401 6.10 4.76 6.61
CA HIS A 401 5.37 3.52 6.92
C HIS A 401 5.08 2.73 5.64
N GLY A 402 4.88 1.42 5.80
CA GLY A 402 4.64 0.52 4.68
C GLY A 402 4.39 -0.91 5.11
N SER A 403 4.44 -1.83 4.16
CA SER A 403 4.30 -3.27 4.36
C SER A 403 5.38 -4.05 3.62
N VAL A 404 5.71 -5.23 4.12
CA VAL A 404 6.66 -6.16 3.52
C VAL A 404 6.07 -7.57 3.52
N TYR A 405 6.12 -8.23 2.37
CA TYR A 405 5.69 -9.62 2.24
C TYR A 405 6.54 -10.36 1.21
N TRP A 406 6.61 -11.68 1.34
CA TRP A 406 7.18 -12.53 0.32
C TRP A 406 6.28 -12.55 -0.92
N ASN A 407 6.86 -12.40 -2.10
CA ASN A 407 6.15 -12.48 -3.37
C ASN A 407 6.67 -13.66 -4.21
N ALA A 408 5.79 -14.62 -4.48
CA ALA A 408 6.14 -15.85 -5.17
C ALA A 408 6.48 -15.64 -6.67
N TYR A 409 5.87 -14.67 -7.35
CA TYR A 409 6.18 -14.34 -8.74
C TYR A 409 7.59 -13.74 -8.87
N ARG A 410 7.99 -12.90 -7.90
CA ARG A 410 9.34 -12.32 -7.85
C ARG A 410 10.38 -13.27 -7.31
N ASN A 411 9.98 -14.21 -6.46
CA ASN A 411 10.89 -14.96 -5.59
C ASN A 411 11.78 -13.99 -4.77
N GLN A 412 11.15 -12.94 -4.24
CA GLN A 412 11.77 -11.89 -3.44
C GLN A 412 10.79 -11.42 -2.36
N TRP A 413 11.32 -10.85 -1.29
CA TRP A 413 10.55 -9.97 -0.42
C TRP A 413 10.28 -8.66 -1.16
N ILE A 414 9.04 -8.20 -1.14
CA ILE A 414 8.66 -6.91 -1.70
C ILE A 414 8.27 -5.97 -0.57
N MET A 415 8.63 -4.69 -0.73
CA MET A 415 8.23 -3.61 0.17
C MET A 415 7.36 -2.61 -0.59
N ILE A 416 6.23 -2.24 0.01
CA ILE A 416 5.40 -1.11 -0.40
C ILE A 416 5.47 -0.07 0.71
N THR A 417 5.98 1.12 0.43
CA THR A 417 6.21 2.15 1.46
C THR A 417 5.88 3.55 0.99
N THR A 418 5.38 4.38 1.89
CA THR A 418 5.27 5.82 1.69
C THR A 418 6.66 6.48 1.77
N GLN A 419 6.88 7.54 1.01
CA GLN A 419 8.04 8.44 1.15
C GLN A 419 7.70 9.59 2.09
N SER A 420 8.66 9.99 2.93
CA SER A 420 8.62 11.27 3.63
C SER A 420 9.14 12.40 2.75
N SER A 421 8.40 13.52 2.70
CA SER A 421 8.82 14.77 2.05
C SER A 421 9.12 14.61 0.55
N GLY A 422 8.19 14.04 -0.22
CA GLY A 422 8.23 14.04 -1.69
C GLY A 422 7.63 15.32 -2.31
N THR A 423 6.90 15.17 -3.43
CA THR A 423 6.10 16.27 -4.01
C THR A 423 4.92 16.65 -3.12
N SER A 424 4.44 15.72 -2.29
CA SER A 424 3.70 16.02 -1.05
C SER A 424 4.41 15.39 0.15
N TYR A 425 4.06 15.77 1.38
CA TYR A 425 4.75 15.25 2.57
C TYR A 425 4.67 13.72 2.68
N LEU A 426 3.53 13.12 2.29
CA LEU A 426 3.28 11.68 2.29
C LEU A 426 2.53 11.25 1.03
N GLY A 427 2.83 11.83 -0.13
CA GLY A 427 2.05 11.63 -1.37
C GLY A 427 2.49 10.46 -2.23
N GLU A 428 3.72 9.97 -2.03
CA GLU A 428 4.38 9.03 -2.93
C GLU A 428 4.50 7.65 -2.29
N ILE A 429 4.17 6.62 -3.08
CA ILE A 429 4.37 5.22 -2.71
C ILE A 429 5.45 4.61 -3.59
N TRP A 430 6.31 3.81 -2.97
CA TRP A 430 7.46 3.17 -3.55
C TRP A 430 7.38 1.66 -3.42
N TYR A 431 7.87 0.97 -4.46
CA TYR A 431 8.09 -0.47 -4.53
C TYR A 431 9.59 -0.77 -4.43
N SER A 432 9.97 -1.78 -3.63
CA SER A 432 11.35 -2.26 -3.51
C SER A 432 11.40 -3.78 -3.35
N GLU A 433 12.55 -4.38 -3.61
CA GLU A 433 12.79 -5.83 -3.53
C GLU A 433 14.02 -6.16 -2.68
N ALA A 434 13.97 -7.26 -1.94
CA ALA A 434 15.10 -7.83 -1.21
C ALA A 434 15.05 -9.36 -1.13
N ILE A 435 16.21 -9.97 -0.93
CA ILE A 435 16.38 -11.42 -0.84
C ILE A 435 16.06 -11.99 0.55
N ARG A 436 16.01 -11.14 1.57
CA ARG A 436 15.69 -11.46 2.97
C ARG A 436 14.84 -10.33 3.56
N PRO A 437 14.08 -10.59 4.64
CA PRO A 437 13.34 -9.55 5.36
C PRO A 437 14.20 -8.33 5.70
N GLU A 438 15.37 -8.55 6.28
CA GLU A 438 16.30 -7.50 6.72
C GLU A 438 16.99 -6.74 5.57
N GLY A 439 16.88 -7.20 4.32
CA GLY A 439 17.47 -6.58 3.14
C GLY A 439 18.48 -7.47 2.40
N PRO A 440 19.40 -6.88 1.61
CA PRO A 440 19.61 -5.43 1.44
C PRO A 440 18.47 -4.76 0.66
N TRP A 441 17.84 -3.75 1.25
CA TRP A 441 16.86 -2.87 0.60
C TRP A 441 17.59 -1.70 -0.08
N ALA A 442 17.99 -1.90 -1.34
CA ALA A 442 18.88 -0.96 -2.03
C ALA A 442 18.12 0.04 -2.90
N TYR A 443 17.36 -0.48 -3.85
CA TYR A 443 16.74 0.30 -4.92
C TYR A 443 15.22 0.28 -4.81
N GLY A 444 14.59 1.40 -5.19
CA GLY A 444 13.14 1.52 -5.25
C GLY A 444 12.67 2.14 -6.56
N ARG A 445 11.40 1.89 -6.89
CA ARG A 445 10.67 2.57 -7.97
C ARG A 445 9.41 3.20 -7.42
N LYS A 446 9.15 4.46 -7.75
CA LYS A 446 7.90 5.13 -7.40
C LYS A 446 6.75 4.55 -8.22
N ILE A 447 5.66 4.17 -7.55
CA ILE A 447 4.50 3.51 -8.18
C ILE A 447 3.22 4.35 -8.12
N ILE A 448 3.10 5.26 -7.14
CA ILE A 448 1.94 6.14 -6.96
C ILE A 448 2.43 7.53 -6.58
N THR A 449 1.79 8.56 -7.13
CA THR A 449 1.96 9.97 -6.72
C THR A 449 0.60 10.62 -6.43
N HIS A 450 0.49 11.29 -5.28
CA HIS A 450 -0.57 12.23 -4.94
C HIS A 450 0.02 13.63 -4.75
N ASN A 451 -0.52 14.62 -5.44
CA ASN A 451 0.00 15.99 -5.45
C ASN A 451 -0.73 16.82 -4.40
N GLN A 452 -0.01 17.43 -3.45
CA GLN A 452 -0.61 18.17 -2.33
C GLN A 452 -1.75 17.37 -1.65
N TYR A 453 -1.52 16.08 -1.45
CA TYR A 453 -2.41 15.19 -0.72
C TYR A 453 -1.57 14.06 -0.12
N SER A 454 -1.95 13.59 1.07
CA SER A 454 -1.28 12.46 1.71
C SER A 454 -1.97 11.17 1.32
N PHE A 455 -1.17 10.14 1.09
CA PHE A 455 -1.56 8.76 0.89
C PHE A 455 -0.64 7.86 1.73
N TYR A 456 -1.02 7.60 2.97
CA TYR A 456 -0.12 6.99 3.97
C TYR A 456 -0.60 5.66 4.53
N ASN A 457 0.32 5.02 5.27
CA ASN A 457 0.22 3.68 5.83
C ASN A 457 -0.21 2.63 4.81
N PRO A 458 0.53 2.48 3.69
CA PRO A 458 0.12 1.63 2.61
C PRO A 458 0.26 0.16 3.00
N LYS A 459 -0.82 -0.58 2.83
CA LYS A 459 -0.89 -2.01 3.08
C LYS A 459 -1.06 -2.77 1.77
N HIS A 460 -0.05 -3.55 1.40
CA HIS A 460 -0.21 -4.68 0.48
C HIS A 460 -1.06 -5.77 1.15
N HIS A 461 -2.00 -6.35 0.41
CA HIS A 461 -2.85 -7.46 0.83
C HIS A 461 -2.49 -8.76 0.10
N PRO A 462 -1.56 -9.58 0.60
CA PRO A 462 -1.17 -10.84 -0.05
C PRO A 462 -2.33 -11.80 -0.29
N VAL A 463 -3.39 -11.72 0.52
CA VAL A 463 -4.62 -12.51 0.36
C VAL A 463 -5.37 -12.21 -0.95
N PHE A 464 -5.13 -11.04 -1.55
CA PHE A 464 -5.71 -10.62 -2.81
C PHE A 464 -4.79 -10.82 -4.01
N ASP A 465 -3.55 -11.27 -3.80
CA ASP A 465 -2.59 -11.46 -4.88
C ASP A 465 -3.11 -12.47 -5.91
N GLN A 466 -3.05 -12.08 -7.17
CA GLN A 466 -3.49 -12.88 -8.30
C GLN A 466 -2.29 -13.35 -9.12
N GLN A 467 -2.47 -14.44 -9.86
CA GLN A 467 -1.44 -15.01 -10.74
C GLN A 467 -0.11 -15.23 -9.98
N ASN A 468 -0.20 -15.86 -8.80
CA ASN A 468 0.94 -16.16 -7.94
C ASN A 468 1.74 -14.92 -7.48
N GLY A 469 1.06 -13.78 -7.26
CA GLY A 469 1.71 -12.53 -6.86
C GLY A 469 2.22 -11.68 -8.01
N LYS A 470 1.95 -12.03 -9.28
CA LYS A 470 2.25 -11.15 -10.42
C LYS A 470 1.41 -9.87 -10.35
N VAL A 471 0.15 -9.98 -9.96
CA VAL A 471 -0.75 -8.83 -9.77
C VAL A 471 -1.03 -8.71 -8.28
N ILE A 472 -0.65 -7.58 -7.69
CA ILE A 472 -0.81 -7.32 -6.26
C ILE A 472 -1.78 -6.15 -6.02
N TYR A 473 -2.38 -6.13 -4.83
CA TYR A 473 -3.35 -5.11 -4.42
C TYR A 473 -2.89 -4.42 -3.15
N LEU A 474 -2.97 -3.10 -3.13
CA LEU A 474 -2.60 -2.29 -1.96
C LEU A 474 -3.59 -1.17 -1.73
N GLU A 475 -3.78 -0.82 -0.46
CA GLU A 475 -4.56 0.35 -0.06
C GLU A 475 -3.73 1.30 0.80
N GLY A 476 -4.25 2.50 1.02
CA GLY A 476 -3.70 3.50 1.93
C GLY A 476 -4.71 4.62 2.16
N THR A 477 -4.40 5.48 3.14
CA THR A 477 -5.31 6.55 3.56
C THR A 477 -5.12 7.79 2.70
N TYR A 478 -6.11 8.11 1.87
CA TYR A 478 -6.17 9.38 1.14
C TYR A 478 -6.74 10.47 2.04
N THR A 479 -5.91 11.44 2.41
CA THR A 479 -6.32 12.54 3.29
C THR A 479 -5.50 13.80 3.08
N LYS A 480 -6.12 14.96 3.28
CA LYS A 480 -5.41 16.23 3.27
C LYS A 480 -4.49 16.38 4.48
N THR A 481 -4.70 15.61 5.55
CA THR A 481 -3.87 15.65 6.76
C THR A 481 -2.39 15.49 6.38
N PHE A 482 -1.53 16.36 6.93
CA PHE A 482 -0.08 16.47 6.65
C PHE A 482 0.33 17.01 5.27
N SER A 483 -0.58 17.11 4.29
CA SER A 483 -0.22 17.48 2.92
C SER A 483 -0.02 18.98 2.70
N GLY A 484 -0.50 19.82 3.63
CA GLY A 484 -0.57 21.27 3.48
C GLY A 484 -1.73 21.76 2.62
N ASN A 485 -2.61 20.85 2.15
CA ASN A 485 -3.80 21.24 1.40
C ASN A 485 -4.91 21.74 2.34
N ASP A 486 -5.44 22.92 2.07
CA ASP A 486 -6.51 23.52 2.86
C ASP A 486 -7.89 22.92 2.53
N TYR A 487 -8.06 22.45 1.29
CA TYR A 487 -9.35 22.06 0.73
C TYR A 487 -9.48 20.54 0.61
N PRO A 488 -10.24 19.88 1.52
CA PRO A 488 -10.46 18.45 1.41
C PRO A 488 -11.24 18.13 0.13
N THR A 489 -10.91 16.99 -0.49
CA THR A 489 -11.66 16.49 -1.64
C THR A 489 -13.02 15.97 -1.15
N PRO A 490 -14.15 16.57 -1.57
CA PRO A 490 -15.47 16.21 -1.07
C PRO A 490 -15.78 14.71 -1.26
N GLY A 491 -16.24 14.06 -0.19
CA GLY A 491 -16.60 12.64 -0.17
C GLY A 491 -15.43 11.66 -0.26
N TYR A 492 -14.22 12.10 -0.61
CA TYR A 492 -13.02 11.25 -0.71
C TYR A 492 -12.05 11.44 0.44
N ASP A 493 -11.94 12.66 0.99
CA ASP A 493 -11.03 12.92 2.09
C ASP A 493 -11.27 11.95 3.26
N TYR A 494 -10.17 11.48 3.85
CA TYR A 494 -10.19 10.57 5.00
C TYR A 494 -10.76 9.18 4.72
N ASN A 495 -10.35 8.57 3.60
CA ASN A 495 -10.79 7.24 3.18
C ASN A 495 -9.66 6.37 2.63
N GLN A 496 -9.88 5.05 2.62
CA GLN A 496 -8.98 4.10 1.99
C GLN A 496 -9.24 4.00 0.48
N ILE A 497 -8.18 3.99 -0.33
CA ILE A 497 -8.26 3.84 -1.80
C ILE A 497 -7.50 2.59 -2.23
N MET A 498 -8.16 1.74 -3.03
CA MET A 498 -7.56 0.53 -3.59
C MET A 498 -6.76 0.84 -4.86
N TYR A 499 -5.55 0.27 -4.94
CA TYR A 499 -4.69 0.26 -6.11
C TYR A 499 -4.32 -1.17 -6.49
N ARG A 500 -4.08 -1.39 -7.79
CA ARG A 500 -3.55 -2.62 -8.37
C ARG A 500 -2.21 -2.36 -9.04
N LEU A 501 -1.25 -3.27 -8.86
CA LEU A 501 0.07 -3.18 -9.51
C LEU A 501 0.39 -4.51 -10.22
N ASP A 502 0.74 -4.43 -11.50
CA ASP A 502 1.25 -5.58 -12.26
C ASP A 502 2.78 -5.59 -12.19
N LEU A 503 3.34 -6.56 -11.48
CA LEU A 503 4.76 -6.73 -11.30
C LEU A 503 5.48 -7.13 -12.61
N SER A 504 4.80 -7.54 -13.67
CA SER A 504 5.46 -7.79 -14.96
C SER A 504 5.88 -6.54 -15.73
N GLN A 505 5.45 -5.35 -15.31
CA GLN A 505 5.92 -4.07 -15.86
C GLN A 505 7.45 -3.98 -15.82
N GLN A 506 8.06 -3.50 -16.91
CA GLN A 506 9.52 -3.46 -17.09
C GLN A 506 10.18 -2.45 -16.14
N GLU A 507 9.46 -1.39 -15.80
CA GLU A 507 9.82 -0.32 -14.87
C GLU A 507 10.04 -0.83 -13.44
N LEU A 508 9.48 -2.00 -13.12
CA LEU A 508 9.63 -2.69 -11.83
C LEU A 508 10.72 -3.76 -11.86
N ASN A 509 11.54 -3.81 -12.91
CA ASN A 509 12.71 -4.69 -12.96
C ASN A 509 13.86 -4.09 -12.14
N LEU A 510 13.85 -4.35 -10.83
CA LEU A 510 14.88 -3.87 -9.91
C LEU A 510 16.11 -4.80 -9.88
N PRO A 511 17.32 -4.27 -9.66
CA PRO A 511 18.54 -5.07 -9.67
C PRO A 511 18.71 -5.85 -8.35
N GLN A 512 19.21 -7.07 -8.46
CA GLN A 512 19.42 -8.01 -7.36
C GLN A 512 20.89 -8.01 -6.90
N PRO A 513 21.16 -8.28 -5.60
CA PRO A 513 22.50 -8.26 -5.07
C PRO A 513 23.38 -9.38 -5.65
N VAL A 514 24.65 -9.08 -5.87
CA VAL A 514 25.68 -10.02 -6.25
C VAL A 514 26.71 -10.12 -5.14
N TYR A 515 26.91 -11.33 -4.66
CA TYR A 515 27.85 -11.66 -3.61
C TYR A 515 29.05 -12.41 -4.16
N ARG A 516 30.22 -12.18 -3.54
CA ARG A 516 31.36 -13.10 -3.62
C ARG A 516 31.33 -13.99 -2.39
N VAL A 517 31.24 -15.29 -2.63
CA VAL A 517 31.12 -16.32 -1.60
C VAL A 517 32.48 -16.99 -1.40
N ASN A 518 32.98 -16.96 -0.17
CA ASN A 518 34.20 -17.68 0.22
C ASN A 518 33.79 -19.09 0.69
N SER A 519 33.99 -20.12 -0.14
CA SER A 519 33.78 -21.52 0.24
C SER A 519 35.08 -22.17 0.72
N THR A 520 35.00 -23.07 1.70
CA THR A 520 36.14 -23.86 2.20
C THR A 520 36.55 -24.99 1.25
N SER A 521 35.74 -25.32 0.23
CA SER A 521 35.93 -26.53 -0.59
C SER A 521 36.06 -26.31 -2.11
N LYS A 522 36.03 -25.07 -2.62
CA LYS A 522 36.31 -24.72 -4.04
C LYS A 522 36.57 -23.21 -4.19
N ASP A 523 37.24 -22.83 -5.29
CA ASP A 523 37.54 -21.45 -5.69
C ASP A 523 36.36 -20.47 -5.45
N ASN A 524 36.69 -19.22 -5.10
CA ASN A 524 35.74 -18.12 -4.95
C ASN A 524 34.76 -18.08 -6.13
N HIS A 525 33.45 -18.15 -5.84
CA HIS A 525 32.41 -18.04 -6.86
C HIS A 525 31.42 -16.92 -6.53
N TRP A 526 30.66 -16.53 -7.54
CA TRP A 526 29.73 -15.42 -7.50
C TRP A 526 28.31 -15.97 -7.34
N GLN A 527 27.52 -15.35 -6.49
CA GLN A 527 26.14 -15.73 -6.26
C GLN A 527 25.23 -14.51 -6.45
N VAL A 528 24.17 -14.68 -7.24
CA VAL A 528 23.16 -13.65 -7.49
C VAL A 528 21.94 -13.96 -6.64
N GLY A 529 21.41 -12.96 -5.93
CA GLY A 529 20.21 -13.12 -5.12
C GLY A 529 20.48 -13.82 -3.79
N ALA A 530 19.60 -14.73 -3.40
CA ALA A 530 19.65 -15.40 -2.10
C ALA A 530 20.95 -16.20 -1.90
N LEU A 531 21.55 -16.11 -0.71
CA LEU A 531 22.74 -16.87 -0.31
C LEU A 531 22.33 -18.24 0.25
N VAL A 532 23.18 -19.27 0.07
CA VAL A 532 23.02 -20.56 0.76
C VAL A 532 23.70 -20.44 2.13
N ASP A 533 23.00 -20.84 3.21
CA ASP A 533 23.38 -20.59 4.60
C ASP A 533 24.79 -21.09 5.00
N ASP A 534 25.34 -20.46 6.05
CA ASP A 534 26.68 -20.60 6.67
C ASP A 534 27.92 -20.12 5.89
N THR A 535 27.74 -19.46 4.75
CA THR A 535 28.88 -18.96 3.96
C THR A 535 29.23 -17.49 4.26
N LYS A 536 30.54 -17.20 4.43
CA LYS A 536 31.03 -15.82 4.47
C LYS A 536 30.94 -15.22 3.06
N ALA A 537 29.99 -14.30 2.88
CA ALA A 537 29.76 -13.60 1.63
C ALA A 537 30.06 -12.10 1.78
N LYS A 538 30.54 -11.47 0.71
CA LYS A 538 30.71 -10.02 0.60
C LYS A 538 29.81 -9.51 -0.51
N LEU A 539 28.95 -8.51 -0.25
CA LEU A 539 28.17 -7.84 -1.29
C LEU A 539 29.11 -7.01 -2.16
N LEU A 540 28.92 -7.02 -3.47
CA LEU A 540 29.81 -6.32 -4.39
C LEU A 540 29.10 -5.28 -5.26
N PHE A 541 27.94 -5.63 -5.82
CA PHE A 541 27.14 -4.77 -6.68
C PHE A 541 25.76 -5.39 -6.90
N PHE A 542 24.92 -4.74 -7.71
CA PHE A 542 23.59 -5.22 -8.08
C PHE A 542 23.45 -5.36 -9.60
N VAL A 543 22.67 -6.36 -10.05
CA VAL A 543 22.46 -6.68 -11.48
C VAL A 543 21.01 -7.01 -11.78
N LEU A 544 20.57 -6.79 -13.02
CA LEU A 544 19.28 -7.31 -13.45
C LEU A 544 19.39 -8.80 -13.78
N VAL A 545 18.39 -9.59 -13.36
CA VAL A 545 18.26 -11.01 -13.72
C VAL A 545 17.22 -11.24 -14.82
N ARG A 546 16.56 -10.17 -15.27
CA ARG A 546 15.60 -10.16 -16.37
C ARG A 546 16.01 -9.11 -17.38
N SER A 547 15.72 -9.37 -18.65
CA SER A 547 16.00 -8.43 -19.74
C SER A 547 15.27 -7.11 -19.55
N HIS A 548 15.94 -6.01 -19.86
CA HIS A 548 15.36 -4.67 -19.95
C HIS A 548 15.86 -3.99 -21.25
N PRO A 549 15.09 -3.11 -21.90
CA PRO A 549 15.59 -2.30 -23.02
C PRO A 549 16.93 -1.63 -22.70
N GLY A 550 17.91 -1.71 -23.61
CA GLY A 550 19.25 -1.15 -23.42
C GLY A 550 20.21 -2.03 -22.59
N THR A 551 19.83 -3.26 -22.26
CA THR A 551 20.71 -4.24 -21.60
C THR A 551 21.21 -5.32 -22.56
N ARG A 552 22.32 -5.98 -22.20
CA ARG A 552 22.81 -7.20 -22.84
C ARG A 552 22.96 -8.34 -21.85
N ALA A 553 22.67 -9.56 -22.31
CA ALA A 553 22.79 -10.78 -21.51
C ALA A 553 24.27 -11.21 -21.37
N VAL A 554 24.65 -11.59 -20.16
CA VAL A 554 26.01 -11.99 -19.80
C VAL A 554 25.94 -13.16 -18.82
N LYS A 555 26.85 -14.12 -18.92
CA LYS A 555 26.96 -15.23 -17.95
C LYS A 555 27.87 -14.85 -16.79
N LEU A 556 27.32 -14.84 -15.56
CA LEU A 556 28.05 -14.73 -14.31
C LEU A 556 27.93 -16.08 -13.58
N GLY A 557 28.95 -16.94 -13.73
CA GLY A 557 28.83 -18.35 -13.38
C GLY A 557 27.76 -19.03 -14.25
N ASP A 558 26.83 -19.75 -13.62
CA ASP A 558 25.72 -20.41 -14.32
C ASP A 558 24.53 -19.46 -14.58
N THR A 559 24.48 -18.34 -13.85
CA THR A 559 23.39 -17.36 -13.91
C THR A 559 23.53 -16.44 -15.12
N THR A 560 22.44 -16.25 -15.86
CA THR A 560 22.35 -15.18 -16.88
C THR A 560 21.95 -13.89 -16.18
N ILE A 561 22.79 -12.86 -16.30
CA ILE A 561 22.53 -11.51 -15.84
C ILE A 561 22.37 -10.56 -17.03
N HIS A 562 21.75 -9.42 -16.80
CA HIS A 562 21.55 -8.36 -17.76
C HIS A 562 22.25 -7.08 -17.27
N VAL A 563 23.19 -6.58 -18.08
CA VAL A 563 23.98 -5.38 -17.78
C VAL A 563 23.66 -4.29 -18.79
N ASN A 564 23.70 -3.02 -18.37
CA ASN A 564 23.48 -1.90 -19.28
C ASN A 564 24.61 -1.82 -20.32
N ILE A 565 24.25 -1.51 -21.57
CA ILE A 565 25.20 -1.41 -22.68
C ILE A 565 25.99 -0.09 -22.61
N SER A 566 25.37 0.97 -22.09
CA SER A 566 25.98 2.29 -21.86
C SER A 566 25.84 2.71 -20.40
N ALA A 567 26.67 3.65 -19.96
CA ALA A 567 26.47 4.33 -18.68
C ALA A 567 25.11 5.06 -18.67
N SER A 568 24.56 5.27 -17.47
CA SER A 568 23.38 6.14 -17.30
C SER A 568 23.66 7.55 -17.84
N LYS A 569 22.67 8.16 -18.50
CA LYS A 569 22.81 9.46 -19.20
C LYS A 569 22.63 10.68 -18.28
N ASN A 570 22.34 10.50 -16.99
CA ASN A 570 22.11 11.60 -16.05
C ASN A 570 23.43 12.00 -15.35
N ASP A 571 23.53 13.27 -14.92
CA ASP A 571 24.76 13.91 -14.39
C ASP A 571 25.40 13.21 -13.16
N GLU A 572 24.71 12.25 -12.55
CA GLU A 572 25.29 11.28 -11.62
C GLU A 572 25.16 9.88 -12.24
N SER A 573 26.29 9.24 -12.59
CA SER A 573 26.28 7.90 -13.14
C SER A 573 25.75 6.89 -12.11
N LEU A 574 24.45 6.58 -12.20
CA LEU A 574 23.74 5.55 -11.42
C LEU A 574 24.39 4.15 -11.51
N THR A 575 25.24 3.93 -12.51
CA THR A 575 25.84 2.64 -12.80
C THR A 575 27.37 2.72 -12.85
N ILE A 576 28.03 1.63 -12.48
CA ILE A 576 29.49 1.47 -12.50
C ILE A 576 29.90 0.43 -13.56
N PRO A 577 31.09 0.56 -14.17
CA PRO A 577 31.54 -0.36 -15.19
C PRO A 577 31.85 -1.75 -14.60
N LEU A 578 31.41 -2.80 -15.30
CA LEU A 578 31.74 -4.19 -15.01
C LEU A 578 32.79 -4.68 -16.02
N TRP A 579 33.89 -5.22 -15.53
CA TRP A 579 35.01 -5.66 -16.38
C TRP A 579 35.17 -7.18 -16.36
N LYS A 580 35.77 -7.76 -17.42
CA LYS A 580 36.18 -9.17 -17.50
C LYS A 580 37.69 -9.26 -17.71
N LEU A 581 38.37 -10.18 -16.99
CA LEU A 581 39.81 -10.44 -17.16
C LEU A 581 40.11 -11.29 -18.42
N GLU A 582 41.07 -10.87 -19.24
CA GLU A 582 41.49 -11.58 -20.47
C GLU A 582 42.22 -12.91 -20.21
N ALA A 583 43.03 -12.99 -19.15
CA ALA A 583 44.05 -14.03 -18.99
C ALA A 583 43.57 -15.36 -18.35
N LYS A 584 42.28 -15.53 -18.07
CA LYS A 584 41.76 -16.74 -17.38
C LYS A 584 40.86 -17.57 -18.30
N LYS A 585 41.12 -18.88 -18.37
CA LYS A 585 40.21 -19.87 -18.97
C LYS A 585 38.95 -19.96 -18.08
N GLY A 586 37.94 -19.16 -18.41
CA GLY A 586 36.69 -19.04 -17.63
C GLY A 586 36.33 -17.59 -17.35
N TRP A 587 35.04 -17.28 -17.23
CA TRP A 587 34.57 -15.92 -17.01
C TRP A 587 34.87 -15.49 -15.57
N GLN A 588 35.69 -14.44 -15.39
CA GLN A 588 35.94 -13.82 -14.08
C GLN A 588 35.72 -12.32 -14.15
N VAL A 589 34.96 -11.80 -13.20
CA VAL A 589 34.75 -10.36 -13.02
C VAL A 589 36.09 -9.73 -12.65
N GLY A 590 36.57 -8.83 -13.49
CA GLY A 590 37.70 -7.99 -13.18
C GLY A 590 37.33 -7.02 -12.05
N ASP A 591 38.29 -6.72 -11.19
CA ASP A 591 38.14 -5.67 -10.17
C ASP A 591 37.55 -4.41 -10.81
N ILE A 592 36.43 -3.93 -10.25
CA ILE A 592 35.66 -2.80 -10.77
C ILE A 592 36.50 -1.52 -10.77
N ASP A 593 37.49 -1.45 -9.88
CA ASP A 593 38.33 -0.28 -9.66
C ASP A 593 39.63 -0.27 -10.51
N SER A 594 39.85 -1.27 -11.38
CA SER A 594 41.11 -1.42 -12.14
C SER A 594 40.88 -1.77 -13.61
N VAL A 595 41.64 -1.14 -14.51
CA VAL A 595 41.45 -1.24 -15.98
C VAL A 595 42.50 -2.13 -16.68
N GLN A 596 43.57 -2.54 -16.00
CA GLN A 596 44.67 -3.28 -16.64
C GLN A 596 44.26 -4.71 -17.04
N ASN A 597 44.52 -5.09 -18.30
CA ASN A 597 44.29 -6.43 -18.88
C ASN A 597 42.84 -6.95 -18.79
N LYS A 598 41.86 -6.06 -19.00
CA LYS A 598 40.42 -6.35 -18.89
C LYS A 598 39.63 -5.75 -20.06
N HIS A 599 38.48 -6.34 -20.36
CA HIS A 599 37.49 -5.81 -21.31
C HIS A 599 36.19 -5.40 -20.62
N LEU A 600 35.58 -4.31 -21.09
CA LEU A 600 34.30 -3.81 -20.57
C LEU A 600 33.15 -4.75 -20.98
N VAL A 601 32.44 -5.25 -19.97
CA VAL A 601 31.27 -6.13 -20.12
C VAL A 601 29.97 -5.33 -20.16
N GLY A 602 29.92 -4.15 -19.55
CA GLY A 602 28.72 -3.33 -19.46
C GLY A 602 28.71 -2.57 -18.15
N TYR A 603 27.54 -2.09 -17.74
CA TYR A 603 27.37 -1.29 -16.53
C TYR A 603 26.35 -1.93 -15.58
N VAL A 604 26.68 -1.94 -14.29
CA VAL A 604 25.91 -2.54 -13.19
C VAL A 604 25.61 -1.50 -12.12
N TRP A 605 24.77 -1.82 -11.15
CA TRP A 605 24.38 -0.90 -10.10
C TRP A 605 25.32 -1.03 -8.89
N PRO A 606 25.83 0.09 -8.33
CA PRO A 606 26.71 0.05 -7.16
C PRO A 606 25.98 -0.43 -5.90
N ILE A 607 26.72 -0.60 -4.80
CA ILE A 607 26.10 -0.70 -3.47
C ILE A 607 25.80 0.74 -3.01
N PRO A 608 24.53 1.12 -2.79
CA PRO A 608 24.23 2.44 -2.22
C PRO A 608 24.86 2.59 -0.83
N SER A 609 25.28 3.79 -0.45
CA SER A 609 25.96 4.05 0.83
C SER A 609 25.13 3.70 2.06
N HIS A 610 23.80 3.65 1.94
CA HIS A 610 22.87 3.28 3.02
C HIS A 610 22.69 1.76 3.16
N VAL A 611 23.33 0.97 2.30
CA VAL A 611 23.33 -0.49 2.33
C VAL A 611 24.66 -0.97 2.89
N ALA A 612 24.62 -1.75 3.97
CA ALA A 612 25.81 -2.38 4.53
C ALA A 612 26.37 -3.44 3.54
N PRO A 613 27.68 -3.39 3.21
CA PRO A 613 28.32 -4.27 2.23
C PRO A 613 28.67 -5.68 2.74
#